data_AF-A0A521F6T4-F1
#
_entry.id   AF-A0A521F6T4-F1
#
_cell.length_a   1.000
_cell.length_b   1.000
_cell.length_c   1.000
_cell.angle_alpha   90.00
_cell.angle_beta   90.00
_cell.angle_gamma   90.00
#
_symmetry.space_group_name_H-M   'P 1'
#
loop_
_entity.id
_entity.type
_entity.pdbx_description
1 polymer ?
#
loop_
_entity_poly.entity_id
_entity_poly.type
_entity_poly.pdbx_seq_one_letter_code
_entity_poly.pdbx_strand_id
1 'polypeptide(L)'
;MDILYQPMPWYVAGPIIGLTVPVLLILGGKMFGVSANLRHACAACNFGNVEFFNYDWKKAGYWNLTFLIGSVIGGFLGGYVFVNPDPIDLAASTISDLQALGITDFSGFVPNDLISWEALGTPAGLTVLILGGFMVGFGARYAGGCTSGHAISGLSDLQLASLTAVIGFFIGGLLMTYLIYPLIL
;
A
#
# COMPACT_ATOMS: atom_id res chain seq x y z
N MET A 1 -14.28 22.76 -12.13
CA MET A 1 -12.92 22.16 -12.11
C MET A 1 -12.62 21.55 -10.73
N ASP A 2 -13.62 21.46 -9.87
CA ASP A 2 -13.52 21.02 -8.47
C ASP A 2 -13.52 19.48 -8.32
N ILE A 3 -13.92 18.76 -9.37
CA ILE A 3 -13.95 17.28 -9.40
C ILE A 3 -12.57 16.64 -9.20
N LEU A 4 -11.49 17.34 -9.59
CA LEU A 4 -10.13 16.81 -9.47
C LEU A 4 -9.55 17.01 -8.07
N TYR A 5 -10.08 17.97 -7.31
CA TYR A 5 -9.62 18.31 -5.96
C TYR A 5 -10.41 17.55 -4.89
N GLN A 6 -11.65 17.13 -5.18
CA GLN A 6 -12.47 16.37 -4.24
C GLN A 6 -12.22 14.86 -4.34
N PRO A 7 -12.34 14.12 -3.22
CA PRO A 7 -12.27 12.66 -3.24
C PRO A 7 -13.34 12.10 -4.17
N MET A 8 -12.92 11.30 -5.15
CA MET A 8 -13.83 10.69 -6.09
C MET A 8 -14.77 9.73 -5.35
N PRO A 9 -16.09 9.78 -5.62
CA PRO A 9 -17.02 8.88 -4.96
C PRO A 9 -16.63 7.41 -5.18
N TRP A 10 -16.77 6.59 -4.15
CA TRP A 10 -16.35 5.18 -4.17
C TRP A 10 -17.01 4.38 -5.31
N TYR A 11 -18.25 4.73 -5.69
CA TYR A 11 -18.99 4.08 -6.77
C TYR A 11 -18.49 4.47 -8.17
N VAL A 12 -17.60 5.47 -8.28
CA VAL A 12 -16.90 5.82 -9.52
C VAL A 12 -15.47 5.29 -9.48
N ALA A 13 -14.73 5.58 -8.41
CA ALA A 13 -13.34 5.15 -8.26
C ALA A 13 -13.21 3.62 -8.23
N GLY A 14 -14.12 2.94 -7.52
CA GLY A 14 -14.13 1.48 -7.39
C GLY A 14 -14.24 0.77 -8.74
N PRO A 15 -15.28 1.03 -9.56
CA PRO A 15 -15.39 0.46 -10.90
C PRO A 15 -14.22 0.82 -11.82
N ILE A 16 -13.69 2.05 -11.75
CA ILE A 16 -12.51 2.43 -12.56
C ILE A 16 -11.30 1.56 -12.19
N ILE A 17 -10.97 1.45 -10.90
CA ILE A 17 -9.86 0.61 -10.42
C ILE A 17 -10.13 -0.86 -10.78
N GLY A 18 -11.34 -1.36 -10.53
CA GLY A 18 -11.74 -2.73 -10.85
C GLY A 18 -11.60 -3.06 -12.33
N LEU A 19 -11.99 -2.14 -13.22
CA LEU A 19 -11.87 -2.30 -14.68
C LEU A 19 -10.43 -2.20 -15.18
N THR A 20 -9.52 -1.55 -14.44
CA THR A 20 -8.11 -1.53 -14.86
C THR A 20 -7.51 -2.93 -14.92
N VAL A 21 -7.90 -3.84 -14.03
CA VAL A 21 -7.40 -5.23 -14.01
C VAL A 21 -7.73 -5.99 -15.30
N PRO A 22 -9.01 -6.18 -15.70
CA PRO A 22 -9.34 -6.88 -16.94
C PRO A 22 -8.80 -6.15 -18.16
N VAL A 23 -8.77 -4.81 -18.18
CA VAL A 23 -8.18 -4.06 -19.29
C VAL A 23 -6.69 -4.38 -19.45
N LEU A 24 -5.93 -4.42 -18.35
CA LEU A 24 -4.51 -4.76 -18.38
C LEU A 24 -4.26 -6.23 -18.75
N LEU A 25 -5.12 -7.14 -18.30
CA LEU A 25 -5.04 -8.56 -18.63
C LEU A 25 -5.39 -8.81 -20.11
N ILE A 26 -6.47 -8.22 -20.62
CA ILE A 26 -6.94 -8.43 -22.00
C ILE A 26 -6.01 -7.75 -23.02
N LEU A 27 -5.56 -6.52 -22.76
CA LEU A 27 -4.76 -5.76 -23.72
C LEU A 27 -3.27 -6.13 -23.70
N GLY A 28 -2.75 -6.65 -22.58
CA GLY A 28 -1.31 -6.82 -22.42
C GLY A 28 -0.86 -8.09 -21.70
N GLY A 29 -1.77 -8.92 -21.20
CA GLY A 29 -1.43 -10.09 -20.37
C GLY A 29 -0.64 -9.70 -19.11
N LYS A 30 -0.79 -8.46 -18.63
CA LYS A 30 0.04 -7.92 -17.55
C LYS A 30 -0.71 -7.93 -16.23
N MET A 31 -0.06 -8.41 -15.18
CA MET A 31 -0.62 -8.44 -13.84
C MET A 31 -0.43 -7.10 -13.13
N PHE A 32 -1.39 -6.74 -12.27
CA PHE A 32 -1.31 -5.58 -11.38
C PHE A 32 -0.68 -6.04 -10.04
N GLY A 33 0.50 -5.51 -9.71
CA GLY A 33 1.20 -5.87 -8.48
C GLY A 33 2.52 -5.12 -8.25
N VAL A 34 2.72 -4.63 -7.03
CA VAL A 34 3.89 -3.82 -6.65
C VAL A 34 5.02 -4.66 -6.04
N SER A 35 4.69 -5.74 -5.32
CA SER A 35 5.68 -6.53 -4.55
C SER A 35 6.78 -7.18 -5.39
N ALA A 36 6.51 -7.48 -6.66
CA ALA A 36 7.51 -7.99 -7.58
C ALA A 36 8.66 -7.00 -7.84
N ASN A 37 8.44 -5.69 -7.68
CA ASN A 37 9.48 -4.67 -7.84
C ASN A 37 10.63 -4.81 -6.84
N LEU A 38 10.33 -5.23 -5.61
CA LEU A 38 11.36 -5.52 -4.60
C LEU A 38 12.26 -6.67 -5.07
N ARG A 39 11.68 -7.71 -5.68
CA ARG A 39 12.45 -8.83 -6.26
C ARG A 39 13.33 -8.37 -7.42
N HIS A 40 12.82 -7.52 -8.31
CA HIS A 40 13.60 -6.97 -9.42
C HIS A 40 14.76 -6.11 -8.92
N ALA A 41 14.55 -5.31 -7.86
CA ALA A 41 15.61 -4.53 -7.23
C ALA A 41 16.70 -5.44 -6.63
N CYS A 42 16.31 -6.51 -5.91
CA CYS A 42 17.25 -7.50 -5.38
C CYS A 42 18.05 -8.19 -6.51
N ALA A 43 17.39 -8.55 -7.61
CA ALA A 43 18.04 -9.14 -8.80
C ALA A 43 18.99 -8.17 -9.50
N ALA A 44 18.68 -6.87 -9.53
CA ALA A 44 19.54 -5.84 -10.08
C ALA A 44 20.82 -5.63 -9.24
N CYS A 45 20.70 -5.69 -7.91
CA CYS A 45 21.82 -5.54 -6.99
C CYS A 45 22.69 -6.81 -6.87
N ASN A 46 22.20 -7.97 -7.33
CA ASN A 46 22.87 -9.28 -7.28
C ASN A 46 23.53 -9.59 -5.92
N PHE A 47 22.82 -9.34 -4.82
CA PHE A 47 23.36 -9.57 -3.48
C PHE A 47 23.44 -11.08 -3.20
N GLY A 48 24.66 -11.59 -2.97
CA GLY A 48 24.89 -12.97 -2.55
C GLY A 48 24.80 -14.05 -3.65
N ASN A 49 24.70 -13.68 -4.93
CA ASN A 49 24.67 -14.62 -6.08
C ASN A 49 23.68 -15.78 -5.90
N VAL A 50 22.49 -15.48 -5.37
CA VAL A 50 21.45 -16.48 -5.11
C VAL A 50 20.73 -16.81 -6.42
N GLU A 51 20.59 -18.10 -6.73
CA GLU A 51 19.96 -18.59 -7.96
C GLU A 51 18.57 -17.97 -8.20
N PHE A 52 17.78 -17.77 -7.14
CA PHE A 52 16.46 -17.15 -7.19
C PHE A 52 16.44 -15.72 -7.80
N PHE A 53 17.53 -14.97 -7.64
CA PHE A 53 17.70 -13.61 -8.15
C PHE A 53 18.46 -13.57 -9.48
N ASN A 54 18.96 -14.70 -9.95
CA ASN A 54 19.71 -14.81 -11.20
C ASN A 54 18.74 -14.98 -12.39
N TYR A 55 18.16 -13.88 -12.84
CA TYR A 55 17.32 -13.81 -14.03
C TYR A 55 17.42 -12.44 -14.69
N ASP A 56 16.96 -12.33 -15.95
CA ASP A 56 16.85 -11.04 -16.64
C ASP A 56 15.71 -10.19 -16.03
N TRP A 57 16.07 -9.44 -14.99
CA TRP A 57 15.14 -8.58 -14.27
C TRP A 57 14.61 -7.42 -15.12
N LYS A 58 15.35 -6.98 -16.16
CA LYS A 58 14.90 -5.89 -17.03
C LYS A 58 13.76 -6.36 -17.89
N LYS A 59 13.90 -7.54 -18.51
CA LYS A 59 12.84 -8.12 -19.35
C LYS A 59 11.61 -8.52 -18.53
N ALA A 60 11.82 -9.12 -17.36
CA ALA A 60 10.73 -9.56 -16.49
C ALA A 60 10.04 -8.40 -15.73
N GLY A 61 10.79 -7.34 -15.39
CA GLY A 61 10.34 -6.27 -14.51
C GLY A 61 9.92 -4.97 -15.20
N TYR A 62 10.12 -4.84 -16.53
CA TYR A 62 9.83 -3.60 -17.26
C TYR A 62 8.45 -3.01 -16.96
N TRP A 63 7.41 -3.87 -16.98
CA TRP A 63 6.05 -3.43 -16.68
C TRP A 63 5.89 -2.98 -15.23
N ASN A 64 6.34 -3.78 -14.28
CA ASN A 64 6.16 -3.52 -12.86
C ASN A 64 6.90 -2.24 -12.43
N LEU A 65 8.06 -1.98 -13.03
CA LEU A 65 8.84 -0.76 -12.83
C LEU A 65 8.15 0.46 -13.45
N THR A 66 7.61 0.33 -14.67
CA THR A 66 6.81 1.40 -15.30
C THR A 66 5.59 1.74 -14.44
N PHE A 67 4.91 0.72 -13.92
CA PHE A 67 3.77 0.87 -13.03
C PHE A 67 4.15 1.54 -11.69
N LEU A 68 5.29 1.19 -11.12
CA LEU A 68 5.81 1.80 -9.89
C LEU A 68 6.07 3.30 -10.10
N ILE A 69 6.76 3.66 -11.19
CA ILE A 69 7.03 5.06 -11.53
C ILE A 69 5.73 5.83 -11.74
N GLY A 70 4.78 5.25 -12.50
CA GLY A 70 3.47 5.85 -12.70
C GLY A 70 2.70 6.07 -11.40
N SER A 71 2.79 5.11 -10.47
CA SER A 71 2.16 5.21 -9.14
C SER A 71 2.79 6.31 -8.28
N VAL A 72 4.12 6.47 -8.32
CA VAL A 72 4.82 7.56 -7.63
C VAL A 72 4.44 8.92 -8.22
N ILE A 73 4.41 9.06 -9.54
CA ILE A 73 3.98 10.29 -10.21
C ILE A 73 2.51 10.59 -9.89
N GLY A 74 1.63 9.60 -9.96
CA GLY A 74 0.22 9.76 -9.62
C GLY A 74 0.01 10.19 -8.17
N GLY A 75 0.74 9.58 -7.23
CA GLY A 75 0.74 9.98 -5.82
C GLY A 75 1.26 11.40 -5.61
N PHE A 76 2.32 11.80 -6.31
CA PHE A 76 2.84 13.16 -6.26
C PHE A 76 1.83 14.18 -6.80
N LEU A 77 1.21 13.91 -7.95
CA LEU A 77 0.18 14.78 -8.53
C LEU A 77 -1.03 14.90 -7.60
N GLY A 78 -1.53 13.79 -7.04
CA GLY A 78 -2.64 13.81 -6.09
C GLY A 78 -2.30 14.51 -4.77
N GLY A 79 -1.09 14.31 -4.25
CA GLY A 79 -0.66 14.81 -2.96
C GLY A 79 -0.08 16.23 -2.95
N TYR A 80 0.25 16.82 -4.10
CA TYR A 80 0.79 18.19 -4.18
C TYR A 80 0.06 19.09 -5.18
N VAL A 81 -0.41 18.56 -6.31
CA VAL A 81 -1.04 19.38 -7.38
C VAL A 81 -2.56 19.43 -7.23
N PHE A 82 -3.18 18.31 -6.86
CA PHE A 82 -4.63 18.15 -6.74
C PHE A 82 -5.08 17.96 -5.28
N VAL A 83 -4.39 18.60 -4.34
CA VAL A 83 -4.70 18.51 -2.90
C VAL A 83 -6.07 19.09 -2.62
N ASN A 84 -6.92 18.32 -1.93
CA ASN A 84 -8.17 18.83 -1.40
C ASN A 84 -7.88 19.85 -0.28
N PRO A 85 -8.33 21.11 -0.38
CA PRO A 85 -8.18 22.07 0.71
C PRO A 85 -9.11 21.79 1.91
N ASP A 86 -10.16 20.99 1.72
CA ASP A 86 -11.11 20.66 2.79
C ASP A 86 -10.52 19.57 3.73
N PRO A 87 -10.77 19.67 5.05
CA PRO A 87 -10.31 18.67 6.00
C PRO A 87 -10.99 17.31 5.75
N ILE A 88 -10.35 16.24 6.20
CA ILE A 88 -10.87 14.89 6.02
C ILE A 88 -12.11 14.70 6.87
N ASP A 89 -13.18 14.23 6.24
CA ASP A 89 -14.43 13.90 6.90
C ASP A 89 -14.27 12.59 7.69
N LEU A 90 -13.86 12.71 8.96
CA LEU A 90 -13.71 11.61 9.91
C LEU A 90 -14.92 11.53 10.84
N ALA A 91 -15.35 10.31 11.15
CA ALA A 91 -16.40 10.10 12.13
C ALA A 91 -15.98 10.62 13.52
N ALA A 92 -16.92 11.25 14.25
CA ALA A 92 -16.64 11.81 15.58
C ALA A 92 -16.10 10.77 16.58
N SER A 93 -16.54 9.51 16.49
CA SER A 93 -16.02 8.41 17.29
C SER A 93 -14.54 8.12 16.98
N THR A 94 -14.17 8.12 15.69
CA THR A 94 -12.79 7.88 15.25
C THR A 94 -11.86 9.01 15.71
N ILE A 95 -12.32 10.27 15.68
CA ILE A 95 -11.55 11.39 16.21
C ILE A 95 -11.30 11.21 17.71
N SER A 96 -12.33 10.83 18.48
CA SER A 96 -12.19 10.55 19.92
C SER A 96 -11.20 9.42 20.21
N ASP A 97 -11.26 8.32 19.45
CA ASP A 97 -10.38 7.17 19.63
C ASP A 97 -8.91 7.53 19.30
N LEU A 98 -8.69 8.29 18.22
CA LEU A 98 -7.35 8.73 17.81
C LEU A 98 -6.77 9.76 18.79
N GLN A 99 -7.59 10.68 19.31
CA GLN A 99 -7.16 11.63 20.35
C GLN A 99 -6.77 10.92 21.65
N ALA A 100 -7.46 9.84 22.02
CA ALA A 100 -7.09 9.03 23.18
C ALA A 100 -5.73 8.33 23.00
N LEU A 101 -5.31 8.09 21.76
CA LEU A 101 -3.99 7.57 21.39
C LEU A 101 -2.93 8.67 21.19
N GLY A 102 -3.25 9.93 21.48
CA GLY A 102 -2.32 11.06 21.37
C GLY A 102 -2.18 11.65 19.96
N ILE A 103 -3.05 11.25 19.01
CA ILE A 103 -3.07 11.80 17.65
C ILE A 103 -4.03 12.99 17.61
N THR A 104 -3.54 14.16 17.26
CA THR A 104 -4.30 15.42 17.33
C THR A 104 -4.35 16.16 16.00
N ASP A 105 -3.42 15.87 15.08
CA ASP A 105 -3.43 16.43 13.75
C ASP A 105 -4.28 15.61 12.76
N PHE A 106 -5.40 16.20 12.34
CA PHE A 106 -6.31 15.65 11.32
C PHE A 106 -6.42 16.55 10.08
N SER A 107 -5.47 17.49 9.90
CA SER A 107 -5.51 18.46 8.81
C SER A 107 -5.17 17.87 7.43
N GLY A 108 -4.44 16.76 7.39
CA GLY A 108 -4.02 16.08 6.17
C GLY A 108 -4.34 14.58 6.16
N PHE A 109 -4.02 13.90 5.04
CA PHE A 109 -4.23 12.45 4.85
C PHE A 109 -3.51 11.57 5.86
N VAL A 110 -2.41 12.07 6.41
CA VAL A 110 -1.63 11.38 7.42
C VAL A 110 -1.24 12.40 8.51
N PRO A 111 -1.43 12.07 9.80
CA PRO A 111 -1.05 12.95 10.89
C PRO A 111 0.47 13.18 10.93
N ASN A 112 0.90 14.43 11.11
CA ASN A 112 2.32 14.73 11.35
C ASN A 112 2.82 14.14 12.68
N ASP A 113 1.90 13.88 13.62
CA ASP A 113 2.17 13.17 14.87
C ASP A 113 2.77 11.76 14.63
N LEU A 114 2.43 11.14 13.50
CA LEU A 114 2.90 9.79 13.14
C LEU A 114 4.02 9.78 12.12
N ILE A 115 3.96 10.68 11.12
CA ILE A 115 4.93 10.75 10.03
C ILE A 115 5.65 12.10 10.09
N SER A 116 6.48 12.25 11.12
CA SER A 116 7.50 13.29 11.24
C SER A 116 8.87 12.66 11.45
N TRP A 117 9.93 13.39 11.10
CA TRP A 117 11.30 12.90 11.32
C TRP A 117 11.58 12.65 12.80
N GLU A 118 10.96 13.45 13.66
CA GLU A 118 11.00 13.33 15.11
C GLU A 118 10.30 12.04 15.57
N ALA A 119 9.05 11.80 15.14
CA ALA A 119 8.31 10.59 15.50
C ALA A 119 9.00 9.30 15.01
N LEU A 120 9.48 9.31 13.76
CA LEU A 120 10.18 8.18 13.14
C LEU A 120 11.56 7.93 13.75
N GLY A 121 12.22 8.97 14.27
CA GLY A 121 13.52 8.87 14.94
C GLY A 121 13.45 8.29 16.36
N THR A 122 12.26 8.17 16.94
CA THR A 122 12.09 7.55 18.26
C THR A 122 12.41 6.05 18.20
N PRO A 123 12.83 5.43 19.33
CA PRO A 123 13.04 3.98 19.39
C PRO A 123 11.79 3.18 18.99
N ALA A 124 10.60 3.67 19.37
CA ALA A 124 9.32 3.06 18.99
C ALA A 124 9.08 3.18 17.47
N GLY A 125 9.25 4.38 16.90
CA GLY A 125 9.11 4.63 15.46
C GLY A 125 10.07 3.78 14.61
N LEU A 126 11.35 3.70 15.00
CA LEU A 126 12.33 2.83 14.34
C LEU A 126 11.97 1.36 14.45
N THR A 127 11.49 0.91 15.61
CA THR A 127 11.05 -0.48 15.82
C THR A 127 9.90 -0.83 14.90
N VAL A 128 8.88 0.04 14.79
CA VAL A 128 7.74 -0.14 13.90
C VAL A 128 8.19 -0.15 12.44
N LEU A 129 9.07 0.76 12.04
CA LEU A 129 9.53 0.87 10.66
C LEU A 129 10.35 -0.35 10.23
N ILE A 130 11.29 -0.80 11.07
CA ILE A 130 12.16 -1.94 10.78
C ILE A 130 11.38 -3.26 10.89
N LEU A 131 10.73 -3.52 12.02
CA LEU A 131 10.01 -4.78 12.23
C LEU A 131 8.75 -4.85 11.37
N GLY A 132 7.99 -3.76 11.28
CA GLY A 132 6.80 -3.68 10.43
C GLY A 132 7.16 -3.85 8.96
N GLY A 133 8.19 -3.14 8.47
CA GLY A 133 8.68 -3.32 7.10
C GLY A 133 9.14 -4.75 6.81
N PHE A 134 9.88 -5.36 7.74
CA PHE A 134 10.28 -6.77 7.64
C PHE A 134 9.06 -7.71 7.59
N MET A 135 8.11 -7.55 8.50
CA MET A 135 6.90 -8.40 8.57
C MET A 135 6.04 -8.25 7.32
N VAL A 136 5.86 -7.03 6.79
CA VAL A 136 5.13 -6.78 5.54
C VAL A 136 5.83 -7.45 4.35
N GLY A 137 7.16 -7.30 4.24
CA GLY A 137 7.95 -7.93 3.18
C GLY A 137 7.92 -9.46 3.24
N PHE A 138 8.15 -10.02 4.42
CA PHE A 138 8.06 -11.45 4.68
C PHE A 138 6.66 -12.00 4.39
N GLY A 139 5.63 -11.36 4.94
CA GLY A 139 4.23 -11.75 4.79
C GLY A 139 3.77 -11.72 3.33
N ALA A 140 4.09 -10.65 2.60
CA ALA A 140 3.78 -10.55 1.18
C ALA A 140 4.44 -11.67 0.36
N ARG A 141 5.67 -12.07 0.72
CA ARG A 141 6.34 -13.19 0.05
C ARG A 141 5.75 -14.55 0.43
N TYR A 142 5.41 -14.72 1.70
CA TYR A 142 4.79 -15.93 2.24
C TYR A 142 3.41 -16.19 1.61
N ALA A 143 2.60 -15.13 1.47
CA ALA A 143 1.30 -15.19 0.80
C ALA A 143 1.41 -15.35 -0.74
N GLY A 144 2.58 -15.08 -1.31
CA GLY A 144 2.78 -15.10 -2.77
C GLY A 144 2.32 -13.82 -3.48
N GLY A 145 2.02 -12.75 -2.73
CA GLY A 145 1.54 -11.48 -3.23
C GLY A 145 1.28 -10.47 -2.11
N CYS A 146 1.12 -9.20 -2.48
CA CYS A 146 0.67 -8.14 -1.56
C CYS A 146 -0.82 -7.84 -1.77
N THR A 147 -1.36 -6.84 -1.07
CA THR A 147 -2.76 -6.43 -1.17
C THR A 147 -3.18 -6.09 -2.61
N SER A 148 -2.32 -5.43 -3.39
CA SER A 148 -2.62 -5.16 -4.82
C SER A 148 -2.70 -6.44 -5.66
N GLY A 149 -1.87 -7.44 -5.36
CA GLY A 149 -1.91 -8.74 -6.04
C GLY A 149 -3.15 -9.56 -5.69
N HIS A 150 -3.45 -9.72 -4.39
CA HIS A 150 -4.56 -10.56 -3.95
C HIS A 150 -5.91 -9.84 -3.97
N ALA A 151 -6.01 -8.63 -3.45
CA ALA A 151 -7.30 -7.92 -3.30
C ALA A 151 -7.79 -7.30 -4.62
N ILE A 152 -6.89 -6.74 -5.42
CA ILE A 152 -7.27 -6.09 -6.70
C ILE A 152 -7.28 -7.12 -7.83
N SER A 153 -6.14 -7.77 -8.12
CA SER A 153 -6.07 -8.75 -9.21
C SER A 153 -6.74 -10.08 -8.87
N GLY A 154 -6.34 -10.70 -7.76
CA GLY A 154 -6.70 -12.08 -7.42
C GLY A 154 -8.19 -12.28 -7.12
N LEU A 155 -8.83 -11.35 -6.41
CA LEU A 155 -10.28 -11.38 -6.18
C LEU A 155 -11.07 -11.10 -7.45
N SER A 156 -10.58 -10.22 -8.33
CA SER A 156 -11.21 -9.96 -9.63
C SER A 156 -11.15 -11.20 -10.54
N ASP A 157 -10.12 -12.02 -10.40
CA ASP A 157 -9.95 -13.33 -11.07
C ASP A 157 -10.59 -14.50 -10.30
N LEU A 158 -11.38 -14.21 -9.24
CA LEU A 158 -12.11 -15.19 -8.43
C LEU A 158 -11.23 -16.28 -7.79
N GLN A 159 -9.98 -15.97 -7.48
CA GLN A 159 -9.04 -16.94 -6.90
C GLN A 159 -9.33 -17.13 -5.40
N LEU A 160 -9.69 -18.36 -5.00
CA LEU A 160 -9.94 -18.71 -3.60
C LEU A 160 -8.72 -18.48 -2.69
N ALA A 161 -7.50 -18.75 -3.19
CA ALA A 161 -6.27 -18.49 -2.45
C ALA A 161 -6.08 -16.99 -2.16
N SER A 162 -6.54 -16.11 -3.06
CA SER A 162 -6.49 -14.67 -2.84
C SER A 162 -7.53 -14.22 -1.83
N LEU A 163 -8.71 -14.86 -1.79
CA LEU A 163 -9.71 -14.60 -0.77
C LEU A 163 -9.20 -14.94 0.63
N THR A 164 -8.58 -16.10 0.81
CA THR A 164 -8.02 -16.49 2.12
C THR A 164 -6.89 -15.55 2.55
N ALA A 165 -6.01 -15.15 1.63
CA ALA A 165 -4.96 -14.18 1.89
C ALA A 165 -5.53 -12.82 2.35
N VAL A 166 -6.55 -12.31 1.66
CA VAL A 166 -7.19 -11.03 2.00
C VAL A 166 -7.88 -11.09 3.36
N ILE A 167 -8.59 -12.17 3.69
CA ILE A 167 -9.16 -12.35 5.04
C ILE A 167 -8.06 -12.30 6.11
N GLY A 168 -6.94 -12.99 5.86
CA GLY A 168 -5.77 -12.94 6.75
C GLY A 168 -5.19 -11.54 6.91
N PHE A 169 -5.07 -10.77 5.82
CA PHE A 169 -4.59 -9.38 5.86
C PHE A 169 -5.53 -8.48 6.69
N PHE A 170 -6.84 -8.64 6.55
CA PHE A 170 -7.82 -7.90 7.34
C PHE A 170 -7.74 -8.26 8.83
N ILE A 171 -7.67 -9.55 9.17
CA ILE A 171 -7.51 -10.00 10.56
C ILE A 171 -6.21 -9.43 11.15
N GLY A 172 -5.09 -9.52 10.43
CA GLY A 172 -3.82 -8.96 10.86
C GLY A 172 -3.87 -7.45 11.07
N GLY A 173 -4.52 -6.72 10.16
CA GLY A 173 -4.74 -5.27 10.30
C GLY A 173 -5.56 -4.92 11.53
N LEU A 174 -6.68 -5.62 11.76
CA LEU A 174 -7.51 -5.42 12.95
C LEU A 174 -6.76 -5.73 14.25
N LEU A 175 -6.01 -6.83 14.29
CA LEU A 175 -5.16 -7.17 15.44
C LEU A 175 -4.10 -6.09 15.68
N MET A 176 -3.45 -5.61 14.61
CA MET A 176 -2.49 -4.53 14.73
C MET A 176 -3.16 -3.27 15.31
N THR A 177 -4.28 -2.81 14.73
CA THR A 177 -4.96 -1.58 15.14
C THR A 177 -5.51 -1.63 16.56
N TYR A 178 -6.18 -2.73 16.95
CA TYR A 178 -6.91 -2.77 18.23
C TYR A 178 -6.11 -3.36 19.38
N LEU A 179 -5.09 -4.21 19.11
CA LEU A 179 -4.33 -4.88 20.15
C LEU A 179 -2.90 -4.38 20.26
N ILE A 180 -2.19 -4.24 19.14
CA ILE A 180 -0.75 -3.94 19.15
C ILE A 180 -0.50 -2.44 19.18
N TYR A 181 -1.20 -1.66 18.36
CA TYR A 181 -1.01 -0.23 18.19
C TYR A 181 -1.12 0.57 19.50
N PRO A 182 -2.10 0.29 20.39
CA PRO A 182 -2.20 0.97 21.70
C PRO A 182 -1.06 0.62 22.67
N LEU A 183 -0.25 -0.41 22.39
CA LEU A 183 0.87 -0.83 23.24
C LEU A 183 2.21 -0.22 22.82
N ILE A 184 2.29 0.33 21.60
CA ILE A 184 3.54 0.81 20.99
C ILE A 184 3.62 2.35 20.84
N LEU A 185 2.48 3.04 20.97
CA LEU A 185 2.37 4.50 21.09
C LEU A 185 2.38 4.90 22.57
#